data_AF-A0A661VS69-F1
#
_entry.id   AF-A0A661VS69-F1
#
_cell.length_a   1.000
_cell.length_b   1.000
_cell.length_c   1.000
_cell.angle_alpha   90.00
_cell.angle_beta   90.00
_cell.angle_gamma   90.00
#
_symmetry.space_group_name_H-M   'P 1'
#
loop_
_entity.id
_entity.type
_entity.pdbx_description
1 polymer ?
#
loop_
_entity_poly.entity_id
_entity_poly.type
_entity_poly.pdbx_seq_one_letter_code
_entity_poly.pdbx_strand_id
1 'polypeptide(L)'
;MSMRLGNRQEPIRLLARRHNYFPQRFLWRGEQYNVDAVERAWTEVRRNRKVARHFFRVRCAEGTFVLYQDARLNAWYLAKRVRG
;
A
#
# COMPACT_ATOMS: atom_id res chain seq x y z
N MET A 1 -24.00 -9.57 -17.65
CA MET A 1 -23.35 -10.60 -16.81
C MET A 1 -22.04 -10.05 -16.27
N SER A 2 -22.00 -9.88 -14.94
CA SER A 2 -20.88 -9.77 -14.00
C SER A 2 -19.51 -9.20 -14.42
N MET A 3 -19.06 -8.14 -13.74
CA MET A 3 -18.10 -8.29 -12.61
C MET A 3 -17.80 -6.98 -11.85
N ARG A 4 -18.28 -6.96 -10.59
CA ARG A 4 -17.72 -6.35 -9.36
C ARG A 4 -17.69 -4.82 -9.21
N LEU A 5 -18.69 -4.32 -8.47
CA LEU A 5 -18.59 -3.13 -7.63
C LEU A 5 -17.41 -3.25 -6.65
N GLY A 6 -16.60 -2.19 -6.55
CA GLY A 6 -15.85 -1.81 -5.35
C GLY A 6 -14.50 -2.48 -5.12
N ASN A 7 -13.41 -1.90 -5.63
CA ASN A 7 -12.11 -2.00 -4.96
C ASN A 7 -11.80 -0.64 -4.34
N ARG A 8 -12.45 -0.35 -3.21
CA ARG A 8 -12.31 0.91 -2.47
C ARG A 8 -10.89 0.94 -1.91
N GLN A 9 -9.96 1.56 -2.64
CA GLN A 9 -8.59 1.81 -2.19
C GLN A 9 -8.68 2.63 -0.90
N GLU A 10 -8.27 2.05 0.21
CA GLU A 10 -8.47 2.67 1.52
C GLU A 10 -7.29 3.57 1.83
N PRO A 11 -7.50 4.87 2.14
CA PRO A 11 -6.40 5.75 2.47
C PRO A 11 -5.72 5.30 3.76
N ILE A 12 -4.39 5.38 3.77
CA ILE A 12 -3.58 5.21 4.98
C ILE A 12 -2.74 6.48 5.17
N ARG A 13 -2.34 6.75 6.42
CA ARG A 13 -1.27 7.72 6.68
C ARG A 13 0.02 6.95 6.87
N LEU A 14 1.02 7.26 6.04
CA LEU A 14 2.36 6.75 6.29
C LEU A 14 3.00 7.59 7.40
N LEU A 15 3.43 6.93 8.49
CA LEU A 15 3.98 7.60 9.66
C LEU A 15 5.51 7.60 9.66
N ALA A 16 6.13 6.57 9.09
CA ALA A 16 7.58 6.46 9.01
C ALA A 16 8.04 5.67 7.77
N ARG A 17 9.26 5.97 7.31
CA ARG A 17 9.95 5.27 6.24
C ARG A 17 11.33 4.81 6.70
N ARG A 18 11.73 3.62 6.25
CA ARG A 18 13.11 3.15 6.34
C ARG A 18 13.90 3.65 5.13
N HIS A 19 15.08 4.24 5.37
CA HIS A 19 15.95 4.84 4.33
C HIS A 19 15.20 5.80 3.40
N ASN A 20 14.18 6.49 3.92
CA ASN A 20 13.29 7.41 3.20
C ASN A 20 12.49 6.80 2.03
N TYR A 21 12.51 5.47 1.85
CA TYR A 21 11.89 4.80 0.70
C TYR A 21 10.83 3.77 1.11
N PHE A 22 11.20 2.82 1.99
CA PHE A 22 10.31 1.70 2.32
C PHE A 22 9.37 2.05 3.49
N PRO A 23 8.10 1.61 3.45
CA PRO A 23 7.19 1.82 4.57
C PRO A 23 7.71 1.12 5.83
N GLN A 24 7.73 1.85 6.94
CA GLN A 24 8.14 1.31 8.25
C GLN A 24 6.97 1.30 9.24
N ARG A 25 6.09 2.31 9.17
CA ARG A 25 4.89 2.41 10.00
C ARG A 25 3.77 3.14 9.25
N PHE A 26 2.55 2.69 9.44
CA PHE A 26 1.37 3.34 8.87
C PHE A 26 0.17 3.28 9.80
N LEU A 27 -0.75 4.23 9.63
CA LEU A 27 -2.05 4.29 10.29
C LEU A 27 -3.14 3.93 9.29
N TRP A 28 -4.00 2.98 9.64
CA TRP A 28 -5.17 2.60 8.85
C TRP A 28 -6.37 2.39 9.77
N ARG A 29 -7.47 3.10 9.47
CA ARG A 29 -8.72 3.07 10.28
C ARG A 29 -8.52 3.34 11.78
N GLY A 30 -7.57 4.20 12.13
CA GLY A 30 -7.26 4.54 13.53
C GLY A 30 -6.25 3.62 14.20
N GLU A 31 -5.92 2.49 13.58
CA GLU A 31 -4.95 1.53 14.10
C GLU A 31 -3.57 1.73 13.48
N GLN A 32 -2.52 1.60 14.30
CA GLN A 32 -1.14 1.72 13.87
C GLN A 32 -0.53 0.34 13.61
N TYR A 33 0.14 0.21 12.46
CA TYR A 33 0.78 -1.03 12.03
C TYR A 33 2.29 -0.81 11.89
N ASN A 34 3.06 -1.66 12.55
CA ASN A 34 4.52 -1.73 12.40
C ASN A 34 4.87 -2.70 11.28
N VAL A 35 5.69 -2.26 10.32
CA VAL A 35 6.17 -3.13 9.24
C VAL A 35 7.41 -3.88 9.72
N ASP A 36 7.28 -5.19 9.87
CA ASP A 36 8.39 -6.08 10.24
C ASP A 36 9.30 -6.34 9.04
N ALA A 37 8.70 -6.53 7.87
CA ALA A 37 9.42 -6.81 6.63
C ALA A 37 8.66 -6.28 5.40
N VAL A 38 9.42 -5.79 4.42
CA VAL A 38 8.93 -5.59 3.06
C VAL A 38 9.28 -6.84 2.26
N GLU A 39 8.28 -7.65 1.95
CA GLU A 39 8.46 -8.93 1.24
C GLU A 39 8.61 -8.76 -0.27
N ARG A 40 8.00 -7.70 -0.83
CA ARG A 40 8.09 -7.39 -2.26
C ARG A 40 7.86 -5.90 -2.51
N ALA A 41 8.58 -5.32 -3.45
CA ALA A 41 8.32 -3.98 -3.97
C ALA A 41 8.26 -4.03 -5.51
N TRP A 42 7.31 -3.33 -6.12
CA TRP A 42 7.19 -3.24 -7.58
C TRP A 42 6.52 -1.94 -8.00
N THR A 43 6.76 -1.51 -9.24
CA THR A 43 6.12 -0.31 -9.81
C THR A 43 5.17 -0.74 -10.91
N GLU A 44 3.94 -0.24 -10.86
CA GLU A 44 3.00 -0.36 -11.97
C GLU A 44 2.90 0.98 -12.70
N VAL A 45 3.09 0.94 -14.01
CA VAL A 45 2.88 2.07 -14.92
C VAL A 45 1.67 1.77 -15.78
N ARG A 46 0.63 2.61 -15.74
CA ARG A 46 -0.56 2.40 -16.59
C ARG A 46 -0.31 2.98 -17.99
N ARG A 47 -0.48 2.15 -19.03
CA ARG A 47 -0.21 2.50 -20.45
C ARG A 47 -0.79 3.84 -20.95
N ASN A 48 -1.93 4.29 -20.40
CA ASN A 48 -2.58 5.54 -20.84
C ASN A 48 -2.41 6.74 -19.89
N ARG A 49 -1.69 6.62 -18.77
CA ARG A 49 -1.44 7.76 -17.87
C ARG A 49 -0.07 7.64 -17.21
N LYS A 50 0.69 8.73 -17.23
CA LYS A 50 1.99 8.99 -16.57
C LYS A 50 2.03 8.77 -15.04
N VAL A 51 1.07 8.04 -14.47
CA VAL A 51 0.97 7.79 -13.03
C VAL A 51 1.66 6.47 -12.72
N ALA A 52 2.86 6.58 -12.15
CA ALA A 52 3.54 5.47 -11.52
C ALA A 52 2.92 5.22 -10.14
N ARG A 53 2.59 3.96 -9.85
CA ARG A 53 2.22 3.51 -8.51
C ARG A 53 3.30 2.59 -7.98
N HIS A 54 3.82 2.90 -6.81
CA HIS A 54 4.81 2.07 -6.13
C HIS A 54 4.09 1.18 -5.13
N PHE A 55 4.10 -0.12 -5.38
CA PHE A 55 3.46 -1.13 -4.53
C PHE A 55 4.48 -1.79 -3.62
N PHE A 56 4.03 -2.11 -2.41
CA PHE A 56 4.81 -2.76 -1.37
C PHE A 56 3.95 -3.84 -0.72
N ARG A 57 4.40 -5.09 -0.77
CA ARG A 57 3.87 -6.17 0.07
C ARG A 57 4.65 -6.15 1.38
N VAL A 58 3.95 -5.87 2.46
CA VAL A 58 4.51 -5.74 3.81
C VAL A 58 3.94 -6.78 4.74
N ARG A 59 4.77 -7.30 5.63
CA ARG A 59 4.37 -8.15 6.74
C ARG A 59 4.40 -7.33 8.03
N CYS A 60 3.31 -7.42 8.78
CA CYS A 60 3.14 -6.89 10.11
C CYS A 60 2.72 -8.05 11.04
N ALA A 61 2.72 -7.82 12.35
CA ALA A 61 2.23 -8.79 13.34
C ALA A 61 0.76 -9.20 13.08
N GLU A 62 -0.05 -8.29 12.56
CA GLU A 62 -1.49 -8.48 12.27
C GLU A 62 -1.76 -9.16 10.92
N GLY A 63 -0.71 -9.43 10.14
CA GLY A 63 -0.77 -10.12 8.86
C GLY A 63 -0.03 -9.41 7.73
N THR A 64 -0.34 -9.82 6.49
CA THR A 64 0.31 -9.29 5.29
C THR A 64 -0.60 -8.32 4.55
N PHE A 65 -0.03 -7.20 4.13
CA PHE A 65 -0.74 -6.10 3.47
C PHE A 65 -0.05 -5.71 2.16
N VAL A 66 -0.84 -5.25 1.20
CA VAL A 66 -0.33 -4.59 0.00
C VAL A 66 -0.67 -3.12 0.08
N LEU A 67 0.37 -2.31 0.27
CA LEU A 67 0.29 -0.85 0.26
C LEU A 67 0.71 -0.35 -1.12
N TYR A 68 0.24 0.83 -1.51
CA TYR A 68 0.84 1.54 -2.61
C TYR A 68 0.84 3.04 -2.41
N GLN A 69 1.86 3.68 -2.98
CA GLN A 69 1.95 5.12 -3.12
C GLN A 69 1.49 5.49 -4.54
N ASP A 70 0.51 6.38 -4.65
CA ASP A 70 0.24 7.09 -5.88
C ASP A 70 1.23 8.26 -6.00
N ALA A 71 2.23 8.13 -6.88
CA ALA A 71 3.33 9.10 -6.97
C ALA A 71 2.86 10.49 -7.40
N ARG A 72 1.73 10.58 -8.14
CA ARG A 72 1.17 11.86 -8.58
C ARG A 72 0.51 12.61 -7.43
N LEU A 73 -0.25 11.91 -6.60
CA LEU A 73 -0.95 12.51 -5.46
C LEU A 73 -0.09 12.57 -4.20
N ASN A 74 1.09 11.95 -4.24
CA ASN A 74 1.92 11.68 -3.06
C ASN A 74 1.09 11.08 -1.89
N ALA A 75 0.12 10.23 -2.23
CA ALA A 75 -0.85 9.67 -1.30
C ALA A 75 -0.66 8.16 -1.17
N TRP A 76 -0.97 7.63 0.01
CA TRP A 76 -0.79 6.22 0.34
C TRP A 76 -2.13 5.54 0.56
N TYR A 77 -2.20 4.29 0.11
CA TYR A 77 -3.42 3.50 0.19
C TYR A 77 -3.10 2.03 0.48
N LEU A 78 -4.06 1.36 1.09
CA LEU A 78 -4.12 -0.08 1.20
C LEU A 78 -4.90 -0.63 -0.01
N ALA A 79 -4.23 -1.45 -0.81
CA ALA A 79 -4.84 -2.12 -1.96
C ALA A 79 -5.51 -3.43 -1.58
N LYS A 80 -4.90 -4.19 -0.66
CA LYS A 80 -5.38 -5.51 -0.25
C LYS A 80 -4.78 -5.91 1.10
N ARG A 81 -5.58 -6.57 1.94
CA ARG A 81 -5.09 -7.42 3.02
C ARG A 81 -5.02 -8.86 2.51
N VAL A 82 -3.86 -9.49 2.63
CA VAL A 82 -3.70 -10.91 2.30
C VAL A 82 -4.06 -11.69 3.56
N ARG A 83 -5.20 -12.39 3.53
CA ARG A 83 -5.51 -13.38 4.57
C ARG A 83 -4.54 -14.54 4.36
N GLY A 84 -3.70 -14.79 5.37
CA GLY A 84 -2.98 -16.05 5.51
C GLY A 84 -3.93 -17.18 5.84
#